data_AF-A0A3B9C146-F1
#
_entry.id   AF-A0A3B9C146-F1
#
_cell.length_a   1.000
_cell.length_b   1.000
_cell.length_c   1.000
_cell.angle_alpha   90.00
_cell.angle_beta   90.00
_cell.angle_gamma   90.00
#
_symmetry.space_group_name_H-M   'P 1'
#
loop_
_entity.id
_entity.type
_entity.pdbx_description
1 polymer ?
#
loop_
_entity_poly.entity_id
_entity_poly.type
_entity_poly.pdbx_seq_one_letter_code
_entity_poly.pdbx_strand_id
1 'polypeptide(L)'
;RYLRFKGYKVRYVRNITDAGHLTNERGEGVNRMESQARLESLEPMEIVQKYTVGFHEVCRIYNLLPPTIEPTATGHIIEQIQMIEVLIEKGYAYEVNGSVYFDVKYFHEKFQYGVLSGRNIDELIAGYRDLDGQEEKRNSIDFALWKKASPEHIMQWRSPWGMGFPGWHLEC
;
A
#
# COMPACT_ATOMS: atom_id res chain seq x y z
N ARG A 1 17.54 -4.12 19.19
CA ARG A 1 18.51 -4.09 20.32
C ARG A 1 19.28 -5.40 20.46
N TYR A 2 18.59 -6.55 20.65
CA TYR A 2 19.24 -7.85 20.86
C TYR A 2 20.24 -8.27 19.77
N LEU A 3 19.89 -8.13 18.48
CA LEU A 3 20.80 -8.46 17.38
C LEU A 3 22.12 -7.65 17.44
N ARG A 4 22.05 -6.36 17.78
CA ARG A 4 23.25 -5.53 17.98
C ARG A 4 24.06 -5.99 19.20
N PHE A 5 23.38 -6.32 20.30
CA PHE A 5 24.02 -6.89 21.50
C PHE A 5 24.75 -8.20 21.18
N LYS A 6 24.22 -9.04 20.29
CA LYS A 6 24.85 -10.27 19.80
C LYS A 6 26.02 -10.04 18.83
N GLY A 7 26.38 -8.79 18.53
CA GLY A 7 27.50 -8.44 17.64
C GLY A 7 27.13 -8.33 16.16
N TYR A 8 25.84 -8.46 15.78
CA TYR A 8 25.44 -8.29 14.39
C TYR A 8 25.41 -6.82 13.97
N LYS A 9 25.86 -6.56 12.73
CA LYS A 9 25.62 -5.28 12.04
C LYS A 9 24.20 -5.25 11.49
N VAL A 10 23.31 -4.50 12.15
CA VAL A 10 21.88 -4.48 11.84
C VAL A 10 21.52 -3.27 10.98
N ARG A 11 20.98 -3.50 9.79
CA ARG A 11 20.21 -2.52 9.01
C ARG A 11 18.72 -2.72 9.30
N TYR A 12 18.12 -1.80 10.05
CA TYR A 12 16.69 -1.83 10.36
C TYR A 12 15.97 -0.82 9.46
N VAL A 13 15.08 -1.28 8.59
CA VAL A 13 14.24 -0.42 7.74
C VAL A 13 12.82 -0.47 8.27
N ARG A 14 12.17 0.68 8.43
CA ARG A 14 10.76 0.83 8.81
C ARG A 14 10.17 1.94 7.97
N ASN A 15 9.14 1.68 7.17
CA ASN A 15 8.55 2.72 6.34
C ASN A 15 7.54 3.58 7.11
N ILE A 16 7.18 4.71 6.52
CA ILE A 16 6.01 5.51 6.85
C ILE A 16 5.09 5.50 5.62
N THR A 17 3.87 4.98 5.78
CA THR A 17 2.83 5.12 4.75
C THR A 17 2.22 6.52 4.89
N ASP A 18 2.61 7.41 3.99
CA ASP A 18 2.20 8.81 3.92
C ASP A 18 1.40 9.15 2.65
N ALA A 19 1.07 8.13 1.87
CA ALA A 19 0.16 8.19 0.73
C ALA A 19 -0.68 6.91 0.68
N GLY A 20 -1.67 6.88 -0.21
CA GLY A 20 -2.45 5.68 -0.46
C GLY A 20 -3.71 5.55 0.41
N HIS A 21 -4.39 4.42 0.22
CA HIS A 21 -5.77 4.22 0.64
C HIS A 21 -5.86 3.48 1.98
N LEU A 22 -6.03 4.19 3.09
CA LEU A 22 -6.31 3.59 4.40
C LEU A 22 -7.77 3.09 4.47
N THR A 23 -8.10 1.97 3.83
CA THR A 23 -9.44 1.36 3.96
C THR A 23 -9.85 1.27 5.43
N ASN A 24 -11.10 1.62 5.74
CA ASN A 24 -11.69 1.31 7.02
C ASN A 24 -11.79 -0.23 7.18
N GLU A 25 -12.06 -0.73 8.39
CA GLU A 25 -12.16 -2.18 8.68
C GLU A 25 -13.19 -2.93 7.81
N ARG A 26 -14.02 -2.18 7.07
CA ARG A 26 -15.06 -2.68 6.17
C ARG A 26 -14.64 -2.74 4.71
N GLY A 27 -13.39 -2.40 4.37
CA GLY A 27 -12.91 -2.40 3.00
C GLY A 27 -13.50 -1.28 2.13
N GLU A 28 -14.22 -0.33 2.72
CA GLU A 28 -14.77 0.82 2.01
C GLU A 28 -13.63 1.82 1.74
N GLY A 29 -13.76 2.43 0.57
CA GLY A 29 -12.86 3.38 -0.03
C GLY A 29 -12.69 4.71 0.71
N VAL A 30 -12.41 4.75 2.03
CA VAL A 30 -12.14 6.01 2.74
C VAL A 30 -10.64 6.22 2.97
N ASN A 31 -10.01 7.18 2.30
CA ASN A 31 -8.64 7.60 2.63
C ASN A 31 -8.66 8.36 3.98
N ARG A 32 -8.16 7.74 5.06
CA ARG A 32 -8.20 8.34 6.41
C ARG A 32 -7.47 9.69 6.50
N MET A 33 -6.39 9.87 5.73
CA MET A 33 -5.66 11.14 5.71
C MET A 33 -6.51 12.22 5.05
N GLU A 34 -7.13 11.94 3.91
CA GLU A 34 -8.03 12.88 3.25
C GLU A 34 -9.31 13.15 4.05
N SER A 35 -9.87 12.15 4.73
CA SER A 35 -11.04 12.38 5.59
C SER A 35 -10.68 13.26 6.78
N GLN A 36 -9.51 13.04 7.39
CA GLN A 36 -9.02 13.89 8.49
C GLN A 36 -8.68 15.30 7.98
N ALA A 37 -8.13 15.43 6.76
CA ALA A 37 -7.84 16.69 6.08
C ALA A 37 -9.09 17.53 5.92
N ARG A 38 -10.17 16.92 5.42
CA ARG A 38 -11.47 17.60 5.28
C ARG A 38 -12.09 17.97 6.63
N LEU A 39 -11.91 17.15 7.67
CA LEU A 39 -12.44 17.42 9.01
C LEU A 39 -11.66 18.53 9.74
N GLU A 40 -10.35 18.56 9.59
CA GLU A 40 -9.47 19.57 10.21
C GLU A 40 -9.27 20.81 9.33
N SER A 41 -9.78 20.80 8.08
CA SER A 41 -9.52 21.83 7.06
C SER A 41 -8.02 22.05 6.79
N LEU A 42 -7.24 20.96 6.79
CA LEU A 42 -5.79 20.97 6.58
C LEU A 42 -5.44 20.25 5.27
N GLU A 43 -4.28 20.55 4.72
CA GLU A 43 -3.75 19.82 3.56
C GLU A 43 -3.33 18.39 3.98
N PRO A 44 -3.49 17.35 3.13
CA PRO A 44 -3.12 15.97 3.48
C PRO A 44 -1.69 15.83 4.00
N MET A 45 -0.74 16.57 3.40
CA MET A 45 0.65 16.56 3.84
C MET A 45 0.90 17.24 5.18
N GLU A 46 0.06 18.21 5.57
CA GLU A 46 0.13 18.82 6.89
C GLU A 46 -0.26 17.81 7.98
N ILE A 47 -1.26 16.98 7.69
CA ILE A 47 -1.68 15.87 8.56
C ILE A 47 -0.60 14.80 8.66
N VAL A 48 -0.05 14.36 7.53
CA VAL A 48 1.07 13.41 7.51
C VAL A 48 2.21 13.92 8.39
N GLN A 49 2.59 15.20 8.24
CA GLN A 49 3.67 15.79 9.01
C GLN A 49 3.35 15.83 10.51
N LYS A 50 2.17 16.32 10.88
CA LYS A 50 1.70 16.39 12.28
C LYS A 50 1.76 15.03 12.96
N TYR A 51 1.23 13.99 12.32
CA TYR A 51 1.22 12.65 12.90
C TYR A 51 2.57 11.94 12.85
N THR A 52 3.41 12.21 11.85
CA THR A 52 4.78 11.68 11.78
C THR A 52 5.63 12.22 12.92
N VAL A 53 5.59 13.54 13.17
CA VAL A 53 6.27 14.15 14.31
C VAL A 53 5.77 13.58 15.63
N GLY A 54 4.45 13.45 15.79
CA GLY A 54 3.85 12.84 16.98
C GLY A 54 4.29 11.38 17.18
N PHE A 55 4.36 10.59 16.12
CA PHE A 55 4.83 9.20 16.15
C PHE A 55 6.29 9.11 16.62
N HIS A 56 7.17 9.97 16.11
CA HIS A 56 8.57 10.02 16.53
C HIS A 56 8.71 10.43 18.00
N GLU A 57 7.90 11.37 18.46
CA GLU A 57 7.87 11.78 19.86
C GLU A 57 7.46 10.62 20.79
N VAL A 58 6.40 9.90 20.43
CA VAL A 58 5.97 8.70 21.16
C VAL A 58 7.08 7.64 21.16
N CYS A 59 7.71 7.35 20.02
CA CYS A 59 8.83 6.42 19.94
C CYS A 59 9.97 6.81 20.90
N ARG A 60 10.28 8.11 20.99
CA ARG A 60 11.31 8.66 21.88
C ARG A 60 10.93 8.47 23.35
N ILE A 61 9.70 8.79 23.74
CA ILE A 61 9.19 8.60 25.11
C ILE A 61 9.31 7.14 25.55
N TYR A 62 9.00 6.20 24.65
CA TYR A 62 9.10 4.76 24.91
C TYR A 62 10.51 4.18 24.68
N ASN A 63 11.53 5.02 24.46
CA ASN A 63 12.92 4.62 24.25
C ASN A 63 13.09 3.57 23.13
N LEU A 64 12.31 3.71 22.05
CA LEU A 64 12.56 2.96 20.82
C LEU A 64 13.83 3.50 20.17
N LEU A 65 14.67 2.60 19.64
CA LEU A 65 15.78 3.03 18.79
C LEU A 65 15.22 3.42 17.42
N PRO A 66 15.71 4.51 16.81
CA PRO A 66 15.34 4.84 15.44
C PRO A 66 15.78 3.73 14.48
N PRO A 67 15.04 3.52 13.38
CA PRO A 67 15.50 2.65 12.31
C PRO A 67 16.79 3.20 11.68
N THR A 68 17.50 2.34 10.96
CA THR A 68 18.65 2.74 10.15
C THR A 68 18.21 3.56 8.93
N ILE A 69 17.04 3.23 8.36
CA ILE A 69 16.44 3.93 7.22
C ILE A 69 14.92 3.98 7.45
N GLU A 70 14.31 5.14 7.22
CA GLU A 70 12.87 5.34 7.35
C GLU A 70 12.30 5.93 6.05
N PRO A 71 12.06 5.09 5.02
CA PRO A 71 11.51 5.56 3.75
C PRO A 71 10.03 5.94 3.88
N THR A 72 9.56 6.85 3.03
CA THR A 72 8.14 7.18 2.90
C THR A 72 7.58 6.61 1.59
N ALA A 73 6.28 6.32 1.54
CA ALA A 73 5.62 5.83 0.33
C ALA A 73 5.67 6.87 -0.80
N THR A 74 5.41 8.15 -0.48
CA THR A 74 5.52 9.27 -1.44
C THR A 74 6.95 9.44 -1.98
N GLY A 75 7.96 9.11 -1.16
CA GLY A 75 9.37 9.21 -1.53
C GLY A 75 9.83 8.15 -2.53
N HIS A 76 9.02 7.11 -2.78
CA HIS A 76 9.38 5.96 -3.63
C HIS A 76 8.32 5.66 -4.70
N ILE A 77 7.56 6.65 -5.15
CA ILE A 77 6.54 6.47 -6.20
C ILE A 77 7.15 5.96 -7.51
N ILE A 78 8.37 6.41 -7.84
CA ILE A 78 9.05 6.00 -9.07
C ILE A 78 9.38 4.51 -9.03
N GLU A 79 9.95 4.03 -7.93
CA GLU A 79 10.29 2.63 -7.71
C GLU A 79 9.04 1.75 -7.71
N GLN A 80 7.93 2.23 -7.14
CA GLN A 80 6.64 1.52 -7.18
C GLN A 80 6.12 1.39 -8.61
N ILE A 81 6.15 2.46 -9.42
CA ILE A 81 5.75 2.41 -10.83
C ILE A 81 6.63 1.41 -11.60
N GLN A 82 7.95 1.46 -11.42
CA GLN A 82 8.88 0.52 -12.06
C GLN A 82 8.60 -0.94 -11.69
N MET A 83 8.29 -1.21 -10.42
CA MET A 83 7.93 -2.55 -9.97
C MET A 83 6.65 -3.04 -10.63
N ILE A 84 5.65 -2.17 -10.81
CA ILE A 84 4.41 -2.51 -11.51
C ILE A 84 4.68 -2.83 -12.98
N GLU A 85 5.49 -2.04 -13.67
CA GLU A 85 5.89 -2.30 -15.06
C GLU A 85 6.49 -3.70 -15.19
N VAL A 86 7.42 -4.08 -14.30
CA VAL A 86 8.03 -5.42 -14.27
C VAL A 86 6.99 -6.52 -14.01
N LEU A 87 6.00 -6.27 -13.14
CA LEU A 87 4.94 -7.25 -12.87
C LEU A 87 4.01 -7.44 -14.06
N ILE A 88 3.68 -6.36 -14.78
CA ILE A 88 2.90 -6.40 -16.03
C ILE A 88 3.69 -7.17 -17.10
N GLU A 89 4.97 -6.85 -17.30
CA GLU A 89 5.84 -7.54 -18.28
C GLU A 89 5.90 -9.06 -18.03
N LYS A 90 5.87 -9.48 -16.77
CA LYS A 90 5.87 -10.90 -16.38
C LYS A 90 4.48 -11.55 -16.39
N GLY A 91 3.43 -10.78 -16.65
CA GLY A 91 2.04 -11.22 -16.65
C GLY A 91 1.41 -11.42 -15.26
N TYR A 92 2.08 -10.98 -14.18
CA TYR A 92 1.54 -11.04 -12.81
C TYR A 92 0.61 -9.87 -12.48
N ALA A 93 0.56 -8.86 -13.34
CA ALA A 93 -0.33 -7.73 -13.19
C ALA A 93 -1.00 -7.38 -14.51
N TYR A 94 -2.16 -6.73 -14.43
CA TYR A 94 -2.92 -6.27 -15.58
C TYR A 94 -3.54 -4.91 -15.31
N GLU A 95 -3.59 -4.08 -16.35
CA GLU A 95 -4.23 -2.77 -16.32
C GLU A 95 -5.70 -2.87 -16.77
N VAL A 96 -6.57 -2.13 -16.09
CA VAL A 96 -7.97 -1.91 -16.46
C VAL A 96 -8.35 -0.48 -16.08
N ASN A 97 -8.84 0.29 -17.05
CA ASN A 97 -9.40 1.64 -16.86
C ASN A 97 -8.49 2.68 -16.18
N GLY A 98 -7.17 2.49 -16.20
CA GLY A 98 -6.15 3.31 -15.55
C GLY A 98 -5.73 2.83 -14.15
N SER A 99 -6.34 1.74 -13.66
CA SER A 99 -5.92 1.03 -12.45
C SER A 99 -5.13 -0.23 -12.83
N VAL A 100 -4.21 -0.66 -11.97
CA VAL A 100 -3.43 -1.89 -12.17
C VAL A 100 -3.64 -2.83 -11.00
N TYR A 101 -3.92 -4.09 -11.30
CA TYR A 101 -4.20 -5.14 -10.32
C TYR A 101 -3.19 -6.27 -10.42
N PHE A 102 -2.89 -6.90 -9.30
CA PHE A 102 -2.11 -8.14 -9.23
C PHE A 102 -3.03 -9.35 -9.46
N ASP A 103 -2.67 -10.22 -10.39
CA ASP A 103 -3.43 -11.44 -10.71
C ASP A 103 -3.05 -12.57 -9.74
N VAL A 104 -3.82 -12.70 -8.67
CA VAL A 104 -3.53 -13.67 -7.60
C VAL A 104 -3.69 -15.09 -8.12
N LYS A 105 -4.64 -15.33 -9.02
CA LYS A 105 -4.91 -16.67 -9.57
C LYS A 105 -3.75 -17.12 -10.47
N TYR A 106 -3.30 -16.26 -11.39
CA TYR A 106 -2.15 -16.56 -12.24
C TYR A 106 -0.87 -16.74 -11.44
N PHE A 107 -0.65 -15.92 -10.40
CA PHE A 107 0.46 -16.16 -9.48
C PHE A 107 0.33 -17.52 -8.77
N HIS A 108 -0.89 -17.90 -8.37
CA HIS A 108 -1.14 -19.16 -7.66
C HIS A 108 -0.79 -20.40 -8.48
N GLU A 109 -1.00 -20.36 -9.79
CA GLU A 109 -0.67 -21.46 -10.71
C GLU A 109 0.83 -21.84 -10.64
N LYS A 110 1.69 -20.88 -10.29
CA LYS A 110 3.16 -21.07 -10.22
C LYS A 110 3.69 -21.08 -8.79
N PHE A 111 3.06 -20.36 -7.88
CA PHE A 111 3.54 -20.14 -6.51
C PHE A 111 2.40 -20.20 -5.51
N GLN A 112 2.63 -20.74 -4.32
CA GLN A 112 1.56 -20.85 -3.32
C GLN A 112 1.24 -19.50 -2.64
N TYR A 113 0.25 -18.77 -3.16
CA TYR A 113 -0.32 -17.63 -2.46
C TYR A 113 -1.10 -18.07 -1.21
N GLY A 114 -0.98 -17.31 -0.12
CA GLY A 114 -1.53 -17.69 1.19
C GLY A 114 -0.58 -18.47 2.11
N VAL A 115 0.66 -18.78 1.67
CA VAL A 115 1.64 -19.54 2.46
C VAL A 115 1.92 -18.94 3.85
N LEU A 116 1.91 -17.60 3.97
CA LEU A 116 2.16 -16.92 5.24
C LEU A 116 0.94 -16.97 6.19
N SER A 117 -0.26 -16.83 5.65
CA SER A 117 -1.50 -16.80 6.45
C SER A 117 -2.10 -18.18 6.69
N GLY A 118 -1.67 -19.18 5.93
CA GLY A 118 -2.23 -20.54 5.93
C GLY A 118 -3.63 -20.63 5.30
N ARG A 119 -4.15 -19.54 4.71
CA ARG A 119 -5.49 -19.54 4.11
C ARG A 119 -5.48 -20.19 2.73
N ASN A 120 -6.50 -21.00 2.45
CA ASN A 120 -6.73 -21.55 1.13
C ASN A 120 -7.38 -20.49 0.22
N ILE A 121 -6.91 -20.39 -1.02
CA ILE A 121 -7.44 -19.46 -2.02
C ILE A 121 -8.88 -19.79 -2.38
N ASP A 122 -9.24 -21.06 -2.49
CA ASP A 122 -10.61 -21.46 -2.82
C ASP A 122 -11.60 -20.99 -1.75
N GLU A 123 -11.20 -21.05 -0.48
CA GLU A 123 -11.97 -20.52 0.64
C GLU A 123 -12.02 -18.99 0.66
N LEU A 124 -10.92 -18.32 0.28
CA LEU A 124 -10.87 -16.86 0.15
C LEU A 124 -11.80 -16.34 -0.95
N ILE A 125 -11.87 -17.05 -2.09
CA ILE A 125 -12.78 -16.73 -3.18
C ILE A 125 -14.24 -16.94 -2.73
N ALA A 126 -14.53 -18.05 -2.03
CA ALA A 126 -15.88 -18.37 -1.56
C ALA A 126 -16.39 -17.46 -0.43
N GLY A 127 -15.49 -16.92 0.40
CA GLY A 127 -15.83 -16.07 1.55
C GLY A 127 -15.96 -14.58 1.23
N TYR A 128 -15.64 -14.13 0.02
CA TYR A 128 -15.61 -12.71 -0.32
C TYR A 128 -17.02 -12.17 -0.63
N ARG A 129 -17.41 -11.08 0.04
CA ARG A 129 -18.63 -10.31 -0.25
C ARG A 129 -18.28 -9.07 -1.07
N ASP A 130 -19.22 -8.64 -1.92
CA ASP A 130 -19.11 -7.49 -2.83
C ASP A 130 -18.47 -6.26 -2.17
N LEU A 131 -17.33 -5.83 -2.71
CA LEU A 131 -16.66 -4.57 -2.38
C LEU A 131 -16.56 -3.72 -3.66
N ASP A 132 -16.45 -2.40 -3.51
CA ASP A 132 -16.32 -1.47 -4.63
C ASP A 132 -15.14 -1.82 -5.57
N GLY A 133 -15.36 -1.68 -6.88
CA GLY A 133 -14.35 -1.90 -7.92
C GLY A 133 -14.17 -3.37 -8.35
N GLN A 134 -15.12 -4.25 -8.04
CA GLN A 134 -15.09 -5.65 -8.50
C GLN A 134 -15.27 -5.79 -10.03
N GLU A 135 -16.02 -4.90 -10.68
CA GLU A 135 -16.25 -4.99 -12.13
C GLU A 135 -14.95 -4.88 -12.95
N GLU A 136 -13.93 -4.21 -12.42
CA GLU A 136 -12.64 -4.04 -13.10
C GLU A 136 -11.69 -5.23 -12.87
N LYS A 137 -11.94 -6.05 -11.84
CA LYS A 137 -11.06 -7.15 -11.47
C LYS A 137 -11.44 -8.42 -12.22
N ARG A 138 -10.43 -9.15 -12.70
CA ARG A 138 -10.58 -10.51 -13.23
C ARG A 138 -11.02 -11.50 -12.15
N ASN A 139 -10.47 -11.35 -10.93
CA ASN A 139 -10.82 -12.17 -9.78
C ASN A 139 -11.10 -11.30 -8.55
N SER A 140 -12.06 -11.71 -7.72
CA SER A 140 -12.44 -10.98 -6.49
C SER A 140 -11.27 -10.79 -5.51
N ILE A 141 -10.33 -11.74 -5.49
CA ILE A 141 -9.15 -11.75 -4.64
C ILE A 141 -7.99 -10.88 -5.15
N ASP A 142 -8.09 -10.35 -6.38
CA ASP A 142 -7.06 -9.48 -6.93
C ASP A 142 -7.01 -8.16 -6.16
N PHE A 143 -5.80 -7.64 -5.94
CA PHE A 143 -5.59 -6.41 -5.21
C PHE A 143 -4.91 -5.36 -6.10
N ALA A 144 -5.24 -4.09 -5.85
CA ALA A 144 -4.69 -2.99 -6.63
C ALA A 144 -3.22 -2.77 -6.28
N LEU A 145 -2.40 -2.66 -7.31
CA LEU A 145 -1.03 -2.16 -7.26
C LEU A 145 -0.98 -0.66 -7.54
N TRP A 146 -1.87 -0.19 -8.42
CA TRP A 146 -2.07 1.22 -8.75
C TRP A 146 -3.57 1.48 -8.90
N LYS A 147 -4.05 2.61 -8.40
CA LYS A 147 -5.45 3.02 -8.55
C LYS A 147 -5.52 4.32 -9.31
N LYS A 148 -6.41 4.38 -10.30
CA LYS A 148 -6.76 5.63 -10.96
C LYS A 148 -7.34 6.61 -9.94
N ALA A 149 -6.84 7.83 -9.97
CA ALA A 149 -7.32 8.90 -9.10
C ALA A 149 -8.65 9.45 -9.63
N SER A 150 -9.61 9.66 -8.73
CA SER A 150 -10.75 10.54 -9.02
C SER A 150 -10.31 12.01 -8.92
N PRO A 151 -11.01 12.95 -9.57
CA PRO A 151 -10.65 14.38 -9.51
C PRO A 151 -10.56 14.94 -8.09
N GLU A 152 -11.27 14.34 -7.13
CA GLU A 152 -11.31 14.75 -5.73
C GLU A 152 -10.13 14.20 -4.91
N HIS A 153 -9.35 13.27 -5.47
CA HIS A 153 -8.17 12.70 -4.82
C HIS A 153 -7.00 13.67 -4.95
N ILE A 154 -6.54 14.20 -3.81
CA ILE A 154 -5.58 15.30 -3.80
C ILE A 154 -4.17 14.76 -4.08
N MET A 155 -3.84 13.61 -3.48
CA MET A 155 -2.50 12.99 -3.59
C MET A 155 -2.44 12.04 -4.78
N GLN A 156 -2.12 12.59 -5.95
CA GLN A 156 -2.04 11.83 -7.19
C GLN A 156 -0.77 12.13 -7.97
N TRP A 157 -0.28 11.12 -8.68
CA TRP A 157 0.97 11.13 -9.43
C TRP A 157 0.74 10.66 -10.87
N ARG A 158 1.61 11.11 -11.78
CA ARG A 158 1.64 10.64 -13.15
C ARG A 158 2.25 9.24 -13.23
N SER A 159 1.62 8.38 -14.00
CA SER A 159 2.12 7.03 -14.32
C SER A 159 1.86 6.70 -15.80
N PRO A 160 2.43 5.60 -16.33
CA PRO A 160 2.09 5.09 -17.66
C PRO A 160 0.59 4.81 -17.86
N TRP A 161 -0.15 4.59 -16.77
CA TRP A 161 -1.59 4.29 -16.77
C TRP A 161 -2.47 5.51 -16.47
N GLY A 162 -1.88 6.71 -16.45
CA GLY A 162 -2.56 7.97 -16.17
C GLY A 162 -2.31 8.50 -14.77
N MET A 163 -3.18 9.42 -14.31
CA MET A 163 -3.12 9.97 -12.96
C MET A 163 -3.68 8.97 -11.95
N GLY A 164 -2.91 8.70 -10.90
CA GLY A 164 -3.32 7.74 -9.89
C GLY A 164 -2.47 7.80 -8.63
N PHE A 165 -2.63 6.80 -7.78
CA PHE A 165 -1.91 6.67 -6.53
C PHE A 165 -1.63 5.19 -6.26
N PRO A 166 -0.58 4.89 -5.46
CA PRO A 166 -0.18 3.51 -5.22
C PRO A 166 -1.23 2.73 -4.41
N GLY A 167 -1.30 1.44 -4.69
CA GLY A 167 -1.99 0.48 -3.84
C GLY A 167 -1.13 0.12 -2.63
N TRP A 168 -1.78 -0.03 -1.47
CA TRP A 168 -1.10 -0.17 -0.17
C TRP A 168 -0.02 -1.27 -0.12
N HIS A 169 -0.28 -2.45 -0.68
CA HIS A 169 0.62 -3.60 -0.54
C HIS A 169 1.94 -3.48 -1.29
N LEU A 170 2.04 -2.58 -2.27
CA LEU A 170 3.24 -2.42 -3.08
C LEU A 170 4.28 -1.48 -2.44
N GLU A 171 3.87 -0.68 -1.45
CA GLU A 171 4.72 0.30 -0.79
C GLU A 171 5.85 -0.33 0.06
N CYS A 172 5.70 -1.60 0.44
CA CYS A 172 6.55 -2.33 1.39
C CYS A 172 7.37 -3.44 0.70
#